data_AF-A0A840QV07-F1
#
_entry.id   AF-A0A840QV07-F1
#
_cell.length_a   1.000
_cell.length_b   1.000
_cell.length_c   1.000
_cell.angle_alpha   90.00
_cell.angle_beta   90.00
_cell.angle_gamma   90.00
#
_symmetry.space_group_name_H-M   'P 1'
#
loop_
_entity.id
_entity.type
_entity.pdbx_description
1 polymer ?
#
loop_
_entity_poly.entity_id
_entity_poly.type
_entity_poly.pdbx_seq_one_letter_code
_entity_poly.pdbx_strand_id
1 'polypeptide(L)'
;MSKDIEVILRDLDFVTAALIFTGQITIGGVFIQTESSFALSFSGPITGISRVESKPRRPIVDASLDIVHFLVALLLISDRVNVVGTFIASGRFTIVVGGPPFGGDKRQASDVERMVYDFKEYLQKDN
;
A
#
# COMPACT_ATOMS: atom_id res chain seq x y z
N MET A 1 16.75 15.77 -5.40
CA MET A 1 15.28 15.78 -5.58
C MET A 1 14.77 14.39 -5.94
N SER A 2 14.96 13.88 -7.16
CA SER A 2 14.52 12.52 -7.54
C SER A 2 15.04 11.42 -6.59
N LYS A 3 16.34 11.41 -6.27
CA LYS A 3 16.92 10.44 -5.31
C LYS A 3 16.31 10.51 -3.91
N ASP A 4 16.00 11.71 -3.43
CA ASP A 4 15.42 11.89 -2.09
C ASP A 4 13.98 11.33 -2.06
N ILE A 5 13.24 11.52 -3.15
CA ILE A 5 11.90 10.94 -3.33
C ILE A 5 11.98 9.41 -3.39
N GLU A 6 12.94 8.84 -4.12
CA GLU A 6 13.15 7.39 -4.17
C GLU A 6 13.42 6.80 -2.78
N VAL A 7 14.27 7.46 -1.97
CA VAL A 7 14.54 7.05 -0.59
C VAL A 7 13.26 7.09 0.24
N ILE A 8 12.47 8.15 0.15
CA ILE A 8 11.20 8.26 0.90
C ILE A 8 10.21 7.17 0.48
N LEU A 9 10.04 6.94 -0.83
CA LEU A 9 9.16 5.88 -1.34
C LEU A 9 9.61 4.51 -0.82
N ARG A 10 10.92 4.28 -0.76
CA ARG A 10 11.49 3.04 -0.25
C ARG A 10 11.32 2.88 1.27
N ASP A 11 11.47 3.96 2.02
CA ASP A 11 11.23 3.96 3.46
C ASP A 11 9.75 3.67 3.77
N LEU A 12 8.83 4.19 2.97
CA LEU A 12 7.40 3.85 3.08
C LEU A 12 7.16 2.35 2.89
N ASP A 13 7.86 1.70 1.96
CA ASP A 13 7.76 0.25 1.76
C ASP A 13 8.25 -0.52 2.99
N PHE A 14 9.39 -0.11 3.56
CA PHE A 14 9.95 -0.74 4.77
C PHE A 14 9.07 -0.54 6.00
N VAL A 15 8.57 0.68 6.22
CA VAL A 15 7.64 0.98 7.31
C VAL A 15 6.36 0.16 7.15
N THR A 16 5.81 0.08 5.94
CA THR A 16 4.62 -0.71 5.64
C THR A 16 4.87 -2.21 5.90
N ALA A 17 6.01 -2.74 5.47
CA ALA A 17 6.38 -4.13 5.74
C ALA A 17 6.51 -4.41 7.25
N ALA A 18 7.11 -3.50 8.01
CA ALA A 18 7.21 -3.62 9.47
C ALA A 18 5.84 -3.60 10.17
N LEU A 19 4.92 -2.74 9.70
CA LEU A 19 3.55 -2.70 10.21
C LEU A 19 2.75 -3.96 9.87
N ILE A 20 2.99 -4.57 8.71
CA ILE A 20 2.40 -5.87 8.33
C ILE A 20 2.94 -6.97 9.24
N PHE A 21 4.25 -7.07 9.45
CA PHE A 21 4.84 -8.11 10.31
C PHE A 21 4.39 -8.03 11.77
N THR A 22 4.19 -6.81 12.28
CA THR A 22 3.72 -6.58 13.65
C THR A 22 2.20 -6.71 13.78
N GLY A 23 1.48 -6.98 12.68
CA GLY A 23 0.02 -7.08 12.65
C GLY A 23 -0.70 -5.74 12.90
N GLN A 24 0.01 -4.61 12.83
CA GLN A 24 -0.57 -3.28 13.00
C GLN A 24 -1.41 -2.86 11.80
N ILE A 25 -1.10 -3.40 10.63
CA ILE A 25 -1.96 -3.37 9.45
C ILE A 25 -2.05 -4.77 8.85
N THR A 26 -3.22 -5.11 8.33
CA THR A 26 -3.54 -6.38 7.71
C THR A 26 -4.37 -6.16 6.46
N ILE A 27 -4.39 -7.16 5.58
CA ILE A 27 -5.18 -7.09 4.35
C ILE A 27 -6.67 -6.86 4.67
N GLY A 28 -7.18 -5.68 4.32
CA GLY A 28 -8.58 -5.30 4.48
C GLY A 28 -9.41 -5.53 3.22
N GLY A 29 -8.77 -5.66 2.06
CA GLY A 29 -9.45 -5.91 0.79
C GLY A 29 -8.52 -5.85 -0.42
N VAL A 30 -9.12 -5.96 -1.59
CA VAL A 30 -8.46 -5.88 -2.90
C VAL A 30 -9.13 -4.77 -3.72
N PHE A 31 -8.33 -3.88 -4.29
CA PHE A 31 -8.77 -2.92 -5.29
C PHE A 31 -8.50 -3.48 -6.68
N ILE A 32 -9.55 -3.62 -7.49
CA ILE A 32 -9.40 -3.94 -8.91
C ILE A 32 -9.15 -2.64 -9.65
N GLN A 33 -8.06 -2.60 -10.40
CA GLN A 33 -7.65 -1.45 -11.19
C GLN A 33 -7.94 -1.73 -12.67
N THR A 34 -7.95 -0.66 -13.47
CA THR A 34 -8.03 -0.77 -14.93
C THR A 34 -6.82 -1.53 -15.48
N GLU A 35 -6.94 -2.08 -16.69
CA GLU A 35 -5.84 -2.79 -17.38
C GLU A 35 -5.44 -4.14 -16.75
N SER A 36 -6.39 -4.85 -16.14
CA SER A 36 -6.19 -6.19 -15.57
C SER A 36 -5.20 -6.24 -14.40
N SER A 37 -5.03 -5.11 -13.69
CA SER A 37 -4.20 -5.03 -12.49
C SER A 37 -5.04 -5.01 -11.22
N PHE A 38 -4.43 -5.36 -10.08
CA PHE A 38 -5.05 -5.20 -8.77
C PHE A 38 -4.04 -4.65 -7.75
N ALA A 39 -4.55 -4.13 -6.64
CA ALA A 39 -3.76 -3.72 -5.51
C ALA A 39 -4.38 -4.21 -4.20
N LEU A 40 -3.55 -4.37 -3.19
CA LEU A 40 -3.96 -4.83 -1.87
C LEU A 40 -4.15 -3.63 -0.95
N SER A 41 -5.28 -3.59 -0.27
CA SER A 41 -5.60 -2.58 0.73
C SER A 41 -5.26 -3.11 2.12
N PHE A 42 -4.48 -2.35 2.88
CA PHE A 42 -4.04 -2.69 4.23
C PHE A 42 -4.58 -1.68 5.25
N SER A 43 -5.14 -2.19 6.33
CA SER A 43 -5.64 -1.43 7.48
C SER A 43 -5.58 -2.26 8.75
N GLY A 44 -5.69 -1.62 9.91
CA GLY A 44 -5.60 -2.34 11.18
C GLY A 44 -5.57 -1.42 12.39
N PRO A 45 -5.08 -1.91 13.53
CA PRO A 45 -5.15 -1.20 14.81
C PRO A 45 -4.65 0.24 14.75
N ILE A 46 -3.54 0.49 14.04
CA ILE A 46 -2.97 1.84 13.92
C ILE A 46 -3.86 2.79 13.10
N THR A 47 -4.74 2.25 12.26
CA THR A 47 -5.70 3.01 11.45
C THR A 47 -7.11 3.00 12.07
N GLY A 48 -7.25 2.55 13.31
CA GLY A 48 -8.52 2.51 14.05
C GLY A 48 -9.45 1.33 13.71
N ILE A 49 -8.95 0.30 13.02
CA ILE A 49 -9.73 -0.89 12.63
C ILE A 49 -9.18 -2.13 13.34
N SER A 50 -10.00 -3.10 13.72
CA SER A 50 -9.48 -4.37 14.22
C SER A 50 -8.69 -5.12 13.14
N ARG A 51 -7.69 -5.90 13.57
CA ARG A 51 -7.01 -6.86 12.70
C ARG A 51 -8.01 -7.81 12.03
N VAL A 52 -7.75 -8.16 10.77
CA VAL A 52 -8.57 -9.13 10.05
C VAL A 52 -8.28 -10.54 10.57
N GLU A 53 -9.34 -11.19 11.05
CA GLU A 53 -9.32 -12.54 11.60
C GLU A 53 -10.57 -13.30 11.14
N SER A 54 -10.47 -14.63 11.08
CA SER A 54 -11.58 -15.50 10.70
C SER A 54 -12.74 -15.47 11.70
N LYS A 55 -13.98 -15.59 11.20
CA LYS A 55 -15.20 -15.66 12.00
C LYS A 55 -16.07 -16.87 11.58
N PRO A 56 -16.34 -17.85 12.47
CA PRO A 56 -15.74 -18.02 13.80
C PRO A 56 -14.22 -18.25 13.70
N ARG A 57 -13.51 -18.02 14.80
CA ARG A 57 -12.04 -18.10 14.82
C ARG A 57 -11.57 -19.50 14.45
N ARG A 58 -10.83 -19.58 13.35
CA ARG A 58 -10.28 -20.82 12.76
C ARG A 58 -8.77 -20.64 12.58
N PRO A 59 -7.95 -21.31 13.42
CA PRO A 59 -6.50 -21.15 13.37
C PRO A 59 -5.87 -21.40 11.99
N ILE A 60 -6.41 -22.36 11.23
CA ILE A 60 -5.93 -22.66 9.88
C ILE A 60 -6.14 -21.50 8.90
N VAL A 61 -7.27 -20.77 9.03
CA VAL A 61 -7.59 -19.63 8.18
C VAL A 61 -6.74 -18.44 8.59
N ASP A 62 -6.60 -18.19 9.89
CA ASP A 62 -5.75 -17.11 10.40
C ASP A 62 -4.29 -17.32 9.99
N ALA A 63 -3.78 -18.56 10.07
CA ALA A 63 -2.44 -18.89 9.58
C ALA A 63 -2.27 -18.65 8.07
N SER A 64 -3.32 -18.91 7.26
CA SER A 64 -3.26 -18.62 5.83
C SER A 64 -3.22 -17.11 5.54
N LEU A 65 -3.93 -16.29 6.34
CA LEU A 65 -3.84 -14.84 6.26
C LEU A 65 -2.45 -14.34 6.64
N ASP A 66 -1.87 -14.91 7.70
CA ASP A 66 -0.52 -14.56 8.16
C ASP A 66 0.55 -14.91 7.11
N ILE A 67 0.39 -16.02 6.38
CA ILE A 67 1.26 -16.36 5.24
C ILE A 67 1.15 -15.29 4.14
N VAL A 68 -0.06 -14.85 3.80
CA VAL A 68 -0.26 -13.79 2.79
C VAL A 68 0.38 -12.48 3.25
N HIS A 69 0.21 -12.09 4.51
CA HIS A 69 0.86 -10.91 5.09
C HIS A 69 2.38 -11.02 5.00
N PHE A 70 2.94 -12.16 5.40
CA PHE A 70 4.38 -12.43 5.32
C PHE A 70 4.91 -12.30 3.88
N LEU A 71 4.21 -12.89 2.90
CA LEU A 71 4.62 -12.81 1.50
C LEU A 71 4.59 -11.38 0.97
N VAL A 72 3.56 -10.58 1.27
CA VAL A 72 3.50 -9.19 0.83
C VAL A 72 4.59 -8.34 1.48
N ALA A 73 4.84 -8.52 2.77
CA ALA A 73 5.94 -7.84 3.46
C ALA A 73 7.30 -8.19 2.84
N LEU A 74 7.51 -9.45 2.45
CA LEU A 74 8.73 -9.86 1.76
C LEU A 74 8.85 -9.24 0.37
N LEU A 75 7.74 -9.11 -0.38
CA LEU A 75 7.74 -8.45 -1.69
C LEU A 75 8.06 -6.95 -1.57
N LEU A 76 7.55 -6.26 -0.53
CA LEU A 76 7.92 -4.88 -0.22
C LEU A 76 9.41 -4.77 0.08
N ILE A 77 9.93 -5.60 0.98
CA ILE A 77 11.37 -5.62 1.34
C ILE A 77 12.26 -6.01 0.14
N SER A 78 11.76 -6.83 -0.78
CA SER A 78 12.49 -7.24 -1.98
C SER A 78 12.33 -6.27 -3.16
N ASP A 79 11.65 -5.14 -2.93
CA ASP A 79 11.43 -4.09 -3.94
C ASP A 79 10.63 -4.58 -5.16
N ARG A 80 9.78 -5.61 -4.97
CA ARG A 80 8.95 -6.20 -6.02
C ARG A 80 7.56 -5.59 -6.11
N VAL A 81 7.07 -5.04 -5.01
CA VAL A 81 5.84 -4.24 -4.90
C VAL A 81 6.18 -3.00 -4.10
N ASN A 82 5.36 -1.96 -4.19
CA ASN A 82 5.52 -0.76 -3.40
C ASN A 82 4.19 -0.18 -2.92
N VAL A 83 4.28 0.72 -1.95
CA VAL A 83 3.16 1.57 -1.55
C VAL A 83 2.82 2.49 -2.71
N VAL A 84 1.67 2.24 -3.32
CA VAL A 84 1.18 3.05 -4.45
C VAL A 84 0.37 4.26 -3.99
N GLY A 85 -0.10 4.24 -2.74
CA GLY A 85 -0.76 5.39 -2.12
C GLY A 85 -1.50 5.06 -0.83
N THR A 86 -2.25 6.04 -0.36
CA THR A 86 -3.16 5.91 0.79
C THR A 86 -4.55 6.33 0.38
N PHE A 87 -5.56 5.59 0.83
CA PHE A 87 -6.95 5.92 0.62
C PHE A 87 -7.61 6.29 1.94
N ILE A 88 -8.30 7.43 1.94
CA ILE A 88 -9.02 7.96 3.09
C ILE A 88 -10.50 8.02 2.72
N ALA A 89 -11.33 7.36 3.49
CA ALA A 89 -12.78 7.40 3.40
C ALA A 89 -13.40 7.57 4.79
N SER A 90 -14.72 7.77 4.84
CA SER A 90 -15.44 7.91 6.11
C SER A 90 -15.18 6.70 7.01
N GLY A 91 -14.43 6.92 8.09
CA GLY A 91 -14.04 5.91 9.08
C GLY A 91 -13.00 4.89 8.59
N ARG A 92 -12.31 5.12 7.47
CA ARG A 92 -11.29 4.19 6.94
C ARG A 92 -10.06 4.93 6.44
N PHE A 93 -8.91 4.53 6.94
CA PHE A 93 -7.61 4.86 6.38
C PHE A 93 -6.95 3.56 5.94
N THR A 94 -6.54 3.47 4.68
CA THR A 94 -5.91 2.25 4.15
C THR A 94 -4.66 2.59 3.36
N ILE A 95 -3.61 1.81 3.57
CA ILE A 95 -2.39 1.83 2.77
C ILE A 95 -2.58 0.88 1.60
N VAL A 96 -2.26 1.31 0.39
CA VAL A 96 -2.46 0.52 -0.82
C VAL A 96 -1.11 0.07 -1.36
N VAL A 97 -0.96 -1.24 -1.55
CA VAL A 97 0.26 -1.87 -2.06
C VAL A 97 -0.01 -2.46 -3.44
N GLY A 98 0.81 -2.08 -4.41
CA GLY A 98 0.70 -2.44 -5.82
C GLY A 98 2.05 -2.78 -6.45
N GLY A 99 2.04 -3.23 -7.70
CA GLY A 99 3.26 -3.44 -8.47
C GLY A 99 3.19 -4.63 -9.45
N PRO A 100 4.31 -4.97 -10.11
CA PRO A 100 4.35 -5.91 -11.22
C PRO A 100 3.76 -7.30 -10.94
N PRO A 101 3.97 -7.91 -9.75
CA PRO A 101 3.32 -9.17 -9.41
C PRO A 101 1.78 -9.12 -9.43
N PHE A 102 1.21 -7.92 -9.33
CA PHE A 102 -0.24 -7.67 -9.37
C PHE A 102 -0.70 -7.03 -10.69
N GLY A 103 0.15 -7.06 -11.73
CA GLY A 103 -0.16 -6.55 -13.06
C GLY A 103 -0.05 -5.03 -13.24
N GLY A 104 0.31 -4.28 -12.18
CA GLY A 104 0.50 -2.83 -12.26
C GLY A 104 1.97 -2.43 -12.30
N ASP A 105 2.26 -1.19 -12.68
CA ASP A 105 3.61 -0.66 -12.62
C ASP A 105 4.03 -0.32 -11.18
N LYS A 106 5.34 -0.35 -10.91
CA LYS A 106 5.89 0.21 -9.67
C LYS A 106 5.80 1.72 -9.72
N ARG A 107 5.37 2.33 -8.62
CA ARG A 107 5.50 3.78 -8.42
C ARG A 107 6.97 4.22 -8.40
N GLN A 108 7.28 5.30 -9.11
CA GLN A 108 8.62 5.87 -9.25
C GLN A 108 8.64 7.34 -8.86
N ALA A 109 9.84 7.89 -8.61
CA ALA A 109 9.98 9.30 -8.26
C ALA A 109 9.46 10.25 -9.36
N SER A 110 9.59 9.86 -10.63
CA SER A 110 9.02 10.60 -11.77
C SER A 110 7.51 10.82 -11.65
N ASP A 111 6.78 9.86 -11.07
CA ASP A 111 5.33 9.96 -10.90
C ASP A 111 4.95 11.03 -9.85
N VAL A 112 5.80 11.20 -8.84
CA VAL A 112 5.65 12.24 -7.81
C VAL A 112 6.02 13.61 -8.38
N GLU A 113 7.12 13.68 -9.13
CA GLU A 113 7.56 14.92 -9.77
C GLU A 113 6.52 15.44 -10.77
N ARG A 114 5.95 14.54 -11.58
CA ARG A 114 4.85 14.85 -12.49
C ARG A 114 3.63 15.38 -11.74
N MET A 115 3.21 14.70 -10.67
CA MET A 115 2.08 15.15 -9.85
C MET A 115 2.29 16.55 -9.27
N VAL A 116 3.50 16.85 -8.78
CA VAL A 116 3.84 18.19 -8.26
C VAL A 116 3.82 19.25 -9.35
N TYR A 117 4.29 18.91 -10.56
CA TYR A 117 4.21 19.79 -11.72
C TYR A 117 2.75 20.09 -12.09
N ASP A 118 1.93 19.06 -12.27
CA ASP A 118 0.51 19.18 -12.63
C ASP A 118 -0.26 20.02 -11.59
N PHE A 119 0.04 19.82 -10.31
CA PHE A 119 -0.58 20.59 -9.22
C PHE A 119 -0.21 22.08 -9.27
N LYS A 120 1.04 22.41 -9.57
CA LYS A 120 1.48 23.81 -9.70
C LYS A 120 0.84 24.49 -10.91
N GLU A 121 0.77 23.79 -12.04
CA GLU A 121 0.12 24.28 -13.25
C GLU A 121 -1.36 24.59 -12.98
N TYR A 122 -2.06 23.70 -12.28
CA TYR A 122 -3.45 23.91 -11.88
C TYR A 122 -3.63 25.20 -11.04
N LEU A 123 -2.81 25.40 -10.01
CA LEU A 123 -2.88 26.59 -9.16
C LEU A 123 -2.56 27.91 -9.88
N GLN A 124 -1.78 27.86 -10.95
CA GLN A 124 -1.46 29.04 -11.75
C GLN A 124 -2.56 29.40 -12.74
N LYS A 125 -3.40 28.43 -13.14
CA LYS A 125 -4.50 28.65 -14.09
C LYS A 125 -5.71 29.37 -13.48
N ASP A 126 -5.83 29.33 -12.15
CA ASP A 126 -6.91 29.96 -11.37
C ASP A 126 -6.53 31.33 -10.78
N ASN A 127 -5.36 31.89 -11.15
CA ASN A 127 -4.93 33.26 -10.87
C ASN A 127 -4.80 34.09 -12.15
#